data_AF-A0A8X6MA07-F1
#
_entry.id   AF-A0A8X6MA07-F1
#
_cell.length_a   1.000
_cell.length_b   1.000
_cell.length_c   1.000
_cell.angle_alpha   90.00
_cell.angle_beta   90.00
_cell.angle_gamma   90.00
#
_symmetry.space_group_name_H-M   'P 1'
#
loop_
_entity.id
_entity.type
_entity.pdbx_description
1 polymer ?
#
loop_
_entity_poly.entity_id
_entity_poly.type
_entity_poly.pdbx_seq_one_letter_code
_entity_poly.pdbx_strand_id
1 'polypeptide(L)'
;MWEPTDNYGKAIKKFKKIIEDKYNIKFDNFWDLHQWSIDYIPEFWAELWEFSGIIYSKKFDKVIDLSIPLENRPEWFTGAKLNLAENLLKFRDDRIALIATGEHGCVEKISYAELYKEAELYAAAFRKFGLKKGDVVTCQMSNRKEAILGMIAVTSIGGIWAGALPLLGAKAVLNRFQQVDPKIFLTIDQVCQDKKREDMLPKIKEITEGLPSLEKVIIVESNEKSQSRDISGIKNSCFLKDFLRLGVNEDGSVPQIQFEQISFSDPVFVSYTSGTTGLPKALVHGVGYLFPVYRDFELHFDTDRDSVWYSMSPVGWATWNCFSSLIFTGSTVLLFDGSPYFLTPTYFWDLIDEHNISHVFIPSSVVDELQKRNYVPSSKMGQVQKVWQGFCMYGLSAQAGTARRKTAAAAFKGAARSQNAFGTYFSMEVKESKEKQPVVSGRPATKLSIKRPQTYKQMGAGDGPHAGKWYFKAAQRQILQVGGTEPKQVSNLVLWCKCKSLPIKLYG
;
A
#
# COMPACT_ATOMS: atom_id res chain seq x y z
N MET A 1 -23.56 10.75 -1.61
CA MET A 1 -22.44 10.51 -2.55
C MET A 1 -21.78 11.85 -2.84
N TRP A 2 -20.55 11.84 -3.35
CA TRP A 2 -19.77 13.04 -3.68
C TRP A 2 -19.40 12.99 -5.16
N GLU A 3 -19.26 14.15 -5.79
CA GLU A 3 -18.83 14.30 -7.18
C GLU A 3 -17.61 15.24 -7.24
N PRO A 4 -16.55 14.90 -8.02
CA PRO A 4 -15.36 15.72 -8.13
C PRO A 4 -15.61 17.02 -8.88
N THR A 5 -14.95 18.09 -8.42
CA THR A 5 -14.83 19.34 -9.18
C THR A 5 -13.66 19.27 -10.17
N ASP A 6 -13.60 20.21 -11.13
CA ASP A 6 -12.56 20.22 -12.17
C ASP A 6 -11.11 20.37 -11.66
N ASN A 7 -10.93 20.72 -10.38
CA ASN A 7 -9.62 20.94 -9.76
C ASN A 7 -8.84 19.64 -9.44
N TYR A 8 -9.48 18.48 -9.49
CA TYR A 8 -8.86 17.17 -9.19
C TYR A 8 -8.31 16.47 -10.43
N GLY A 9 -7.30 15.61 -10.24
CA GLY A 9 -6.74 14.76 -11.28
C GLY A 9 -5.88 15.53 -12.27
N LYS A 10 -5.12 16.53 -11.81
CA LYS A 10 -4.23 17.35 -12.64
C LYS A 10 -3.16 16.50 -13.32
N ALA A 11 -2.53 15.59 -12.58
CA ALA A 11 -1.49 14.70 -13.08
C ALA A 11 -2.02 13.79 -14.20
N ILE A 12 -3.16 13.12 -13.96
CA ILE A 12 -3.77 12.25 -14.99
C ILE A 12 -4.33 13.04 -16.18
N LYS A 13 -4.86 14.26 -16.00
CA LYS A 13 -5.24 15.16 -17.10
C LYS A 13 -4.03 15.55 -17.97
N LYS A 14 -2.89 15.85 -17.34
CA LYS A 14 -1.62 16.15 -18.04
C LYS A 14 -1.10 14.92 -18.80
N PHE A 15 -1.08 13.75 -18.15
CA PHE A 15 -0.63 12.49 -18.77
C PHE A 15 -1.53 12.08 -19.94
N LYS A 16 -2.85 12.15 -19.76
CA LYS A 16 -3.85 11.97 -20.82
C LYS A 16 -3.55 12.86 -22.03
N LYS A 17 -3.31 14.16 -21.80
CA LYS A 17 -3.06 15.13 -22.87
C LYS A 17 -1.79 14.81 -23.68
N ILE A 18 -0.73 14.36 -23.02
CA ILE A 18 0.51 13.90 -23.70
C ILE A 18 0.23 12.73 -24.64
N ILE A 19 -0.60 11.76 -24.22
CA ILE A 19 -1.00 10.63 -25.06
C ILE A 19 -1.86 11.11 -26.24
N GLU A 20 -2.87 11.97 -26.00
CA GLU A 20 -3.71 12.54 -27.05
C GLU A 20 -2.89 13.24 -28.13
N ASP A 21 -1.93 14.08 -27.73
CA ASP A 21 -1.08 14.84 -28.65
C ASP A 21 -0.07 13.95 -29.40
N LYS A 22 0.53 12.96 -28.73
CA LYS A 22 1.56 12.08 -29.33
C LYS A 22 0.98 11.09 -30.33
N TYR A 23 -0.20 10.53 -30.03
CA TYR A 23 -0.85 9.50 -30.85
C TYR A 23 -1.95 10.06 -31.77
N ASN A 24 -2.22 11.38 -31.72
CA ASN A 24 -3.30 12.05 -32.45
C ASN A 24 -4.67 11.39 -32.22
N ILE A 25 -4.96 11.11 -30.95
CA ILE A 25 -6.21 10.51 -30.47
C ILE A 25 -6.91 11.45 -29.48
N LYS A 26 -8.16 11.16 -29.16
CA LYS A 26 -8.94 11.90 -28.17
C LYS A 26 -9.65 10.93 -27.24
N PHE A 27 -9.60 11.20 -25.95
CA PHE A 27 -10.41 10.53 -24.95
C PHE A 27 -11.50 11.50 -24.48
N ASP A 28 -12.76 11.06 -24.44
CA ASP A 28 -13.84 11.89 -23.91
C ASP A 28 -13.91 11.78 -22.36
N ASN A 29 -13.52 10.64 -21.80
CA ASN A 29 -13.55 10.38 -20.36
C ASN A 29 -12.38 9.47 -19.89
N PHE A 30 -12.31 9.17 -18.58
CA PHE A 30 -11.27 8.33 -17.98
C PHE A 30 -11.28 6.88 -18.51
N TRP A 31 -12.47 6.32 -18.78
CA TRP A 31 -12.59 4.93 -19.21
C TRP A 31 -12.03 4.70 -20.61
N ASP A 32 -12.00 5.73 -21.47
CA ASP A 32 -11.38 5.62 -22.79
C ASP A 32 -9.85 5.54 -22.68
N LEU A 33 -9.24 6.31 -21.77
CA LEU A 33 -7.81 6.22 -21.44
C LEU A 33 -7.47 4.87 -20.79
N HIS A 34 -8.32 4.37 -19.89
CA HIS A 34 -8.18 3.05 -19.27
C HIS A 34 -8.34 1.91 -20.29
N GLN A 35 -9.25 2.03 -21.26
CA GLN A 35 -9.38 1.05 -22.33
C GLN A 35 -8.13 1.06 -23.22
N TRP A 36 -7.65 2.25 -23.60
CA TRP A 36 -6.41 2.40 -24.35
C TRP A 36 -5.19 1.82 -23.62
N SER A 37 -5.06 1.96 -22.31
CA SER A 37 -3.93 1.38 -21.56
C SER A 37 -3.96 -0.16 -21.46
N ILE A 38 -5.11 -0.78 -21.73
CA ILE A 38 -5.27 -2.24 -21.84
C ILE A 38 -5.04 -2.72 -23.28
N ASP A 39 -5.48 -1.94 -24.27
CA ASP A 39 -5.32 -2.29 -25.69
C ASP A 39 -3.88 -2.03 -26.19
N TYR A 40 -3.20 -1.03 -25.63
CA TYR A 40 -1.86 -0.55 -26.00
C TYR A 40 -0.91 -0.58 -24.79
N ILE A 41 -0.72 -1.78 -24.22
CA ILE A 41 0.10 -1.99 -23.00
C ILE A 41 1.54 -1.47 -23.19
N PRO A 42 2.30 -1.83 -24.26
CA PRO A 42 3.67 -1.38 -24.42
C PRO A 42 3.79 0.16 -24.51
N GLU A 43 2.87 0.79 -25.25
CA GLU A 43 2.80 2.23 -25.45
C GLU A 43 2.49 2.96 -24.14
N PHE A 44 1.46 2.53 -23.39
CA PHE A 44 1.11 3.13 -22.11
C PHE A 44 2.27 3.11 -21.11
N TRP A 45 2.93 1.97 -20.96
CA TRP A 45 4.04 1.82 -20.03
C TRP A 45 5.32 2.53 -20.52
N ALA A 46 5.51 2.69 -21.83
CA ALA A 46 6.54 3.58 -22.39
C ALA A 46 6.25 5.06 -22.09
N GLU A 47 5.01 5.54 -22.25
CA GLU A 47 4.67 6.93 -21.89
C GLU A 47 4.82 7.17 -20.38
N LEU A 48 4.44 6.21 -19.53
CA LEU A 48 4.62 6.32 -18.08
C LEU A 48 6.12 6.40 -17.71
N TRP A 49 6.98 5.66 -18.40
CA TRP A 49 8.44 5.75 -18.24
C TRP A 49 8.93 7.18 -18.47
N GLU A 50 8.59 7.78 -19.62
CA GLU A 50 9.00 9.17 -19.93
C GLU A 50 8.37 10.18 -18.96
N PHE A 51 7.07 10.04 -18.65
CA PHE A 51 6.35 10.96 -17.78
C PHE A 51 6.90 10.98 -16.34
N SER A 52 7.38 9.83 -15.85
CA SER A 52 7.89 9.69 -14.48
C SER A 52 9.21 10.42 -14.19
N GLY A 53 9.96 10.78 -15.24
CA GLY A 53 11.33 11.30 -15.08
C GLY A 53 12.21 10.31 -14.30
N ILE A 54 12.10 9.02 -14.60
CA ILE A 54 12.95 7.95 -14.06
C ILE A 54 14.40 8.14 -14.54
N ILE A 55 15.36 8.04 -13.62
CA ILE A 55 16.79 8.00 -13.90
C ILE A 55 17.17 6.56 -14.26
N TYR A 56 17.93 6.42 -15.34
CA TYR A 56 18.43 5.15 -15.84
C TYR A 56 19.80 5.34 -16.52
N SER A 57 20.66 4.32 -16.45
CA SER A 57 21.95 4.28 -17.17
C SER A 57 21.83 3.64 -18.55
N LYS A 58 20.86 2.74 -18.75
CA LYS A 58 20.48 2.22 -20.08
C LYS A 58 18.95 2.17 -20.19
N LYS A 59 18.42 2.67 -21.31
CA LYS A 59 17.00 2.55 -21.66
C LYS A 59 16.64 1.10 -21.97
N PHE A 60 15.35 0.76 -21.83
CA PHE A 60 14.82 -0.52 -22.27
C PHE A 60 14.94 -0.71 -23.78
N ASP A 61 15.14 -1.96 -24.20
CA ASP A 61 15.10 -2.38 -25.60
C ASP A 61 13.66 -2.77 -26.00
N LYS A 62 12.88 -3.37 -25.08
CA LYS A 62 11.46 -3.71 -25.26
C LYS A 62 10.69 -3.67 -23.93
N VAL A 63 9.51 -3.05 -23.91
CA VAL A 63 8.67 -2.87 -22.70
C VAL A 63 8.09 -4.18 -22.17
N ILE A 64 7.52 -5.02 -23.04
CA ILE A 64 7.05 -6.36 -22.72
C ILE A 64 6.92 -7.17 -24.02
N ASP A 65 7.10 -8.49 -23.96
CA ASP A 65 6.68 -9.40 -25.02
C ASP A 65 5.29 -10.00 -24.73
N LEU A 66 4.26 -9.45 -25.38
CA LEU A 66 2.88 -9.93 -25.23
C LEU A 66 2.63 -11.32 -25.86
N SER A 67 3.59 -11.88 -26.61
CA SER A 67 3.49 -13.28 -27.08
C SER A 67 3.80 -14.31 -25.99
N ILE A 68 4.41 -13.88 -24.89
CA ILE A 68 4.77 -14.75 -23.75
C ILE A 68 3.60 -14.75 -22.74
N PRO A 69 2.98 -15.92 -22.46
CA PRO A 69 1.90 -16.02 -21.47
C PRO A 69 2.33 -15.64 -20.05
N LEU A 70 1.41 -15.10 -19.26
CA LEU A 70 1.68 -14.58 -17.91
C LEU A 70 2.25 -15.63 -16.94
N GLU A 71 1.84 -16.89 -17.09
CA GLU A 71 2.36 -18.03 -16.34
C GLU A 71 3.88 -18.25 -16.55
N ASN A 72 4.39 -17.88 -17.72
CA ASN A 72 5.81 -17.91 -18.09
C ASN A 72 6.56 -16.63 -17.67
N ARG A 73 5.88 -15.68 -17.04
CA ARG A 73 6.44 -14.44 -16.46
C ARG A 73 7.20 -13.59 -17.50
N PRO A 74 6.51 -12.98 -18.47
CA PRO A 74 7.14 -12.09 -19.44
C PRO A 74 7.99 -11.02 -18.74
N GLU A 75 9.22 -10.84 -19.22
CA GLU A 75 10.10 -9.78 -18.72
C GLU A 75 9.58 -8.40 -19.12
N TRP A 76 9.63 -7.48 -18.16
CA TRP A 76 9.26 -6.08 -18.36
C TRP A 76 10.51 -5.22 -18.52
N PHE A 77 10.46 -4.25 -19.43
CA PHE A 77 11.51 -3.29 -19.74
C PHE A 77 12.89 -3.95 -19.92
N THR A 78 12.90 -5.04 -20.69
CA THR A 78 14.09 -5.81 -21.05
C THR A 78 15.24 -4.89 -21.50
N GLY A 79 16.45 -5.22 -21.06
CA GLY A 79 17.64 -4.43 -21.36
C GLY A 79 17.82 -3.13 -20.57
N ALA A 80 16.81 -2.64 -19.84
CA ALA A 80 16.97 -1.44 -19.02
C ALA A 80 17.93 -1.66 -17.85
N LYS A 81 18.65 -0.59 -17.47
CA LYS A 81 19.53 -0.54 -16.30
C LYS A 81 19.28 0.74 -15.51
N LEU A 82 18.96 0.58 -14.23
CA LEU A 82 18.58 1.65 -13.31
C LEU A 82 18.85 1.22 -11.87
N ASN A 83 18.74 2.16 -10.92
CA ASN A 83 18.82 1.88 -9.50
C ASN A 83 17.63 2.49 -8.74
N LEU A 84 17.11 1.81 -7.72
CA LEU A 84 16.01 2.32 -6.92
C LEU A 84 16.42 3.55 -6.10
N ALA A 85 17.49 3.46 -5.32
CA ALA A 85 17.96 4.53 -4.45
C ALA A 85 18.35 5.78 -5.24
N GLU A 86 18.92 5.63 -6.44
CA GLU A 86 19.21 6.75 -7.35
C GLU A 86 17.95 7.55 -7.71
N ASN A 87 16.84 6.84 -7.94
CA ASN A 87 15.56 7.44 -8.25
C ASN A 87 14.92 8.09 -7.01
N LEU A 88 15.00 7.44 -5.84
CA LEU A 88 14.56 8.05 -4.57
C LEU A 88 15.39 9.32 -4.24
N LEU A 89 16.68 9.34 -4.56
CA LEU A 89 17.60 10.44 -4.30
C LEU A 89 17.78 11.41 -5.48
N LYS A 90 16.81 11.46 -6.40
CA LYS A 90 16.87 12.34 -7.60
C LYS A 90 16.77 13.83 -7.26
N PHE A 91 16.06 14.17 -6.18
CA PHE A 91 16.00 15.53 -5.64
C PHE A 91 17.01 15.72 -4.52
N ARG A 92 17.62 16.90 -4.45
CA ARG A 92 18.68 17.27 -3.49
C ARG A 92 18.58 18.75 -3.08
N ASP A 93 17.35 19.26 -2.99
CA ASP A 93 17.04 20.63 -2.63
C ASP A 93 16.57 20.77 -1.16
N ASP A 94 16.34 22.00 -0.72
CA ASP A 94 15.96 22.30 0.68
C ASP A 94 14.50 21.97 1.01
N ARG A 95 13.73 21.38 0.08
CA ARG A 95 12.37 20.92 0.37
C ARG A 95 12.41 19.75 1.34
N ILE A 96 11.42 19.66 2.22
CA ILE A 96 11.34 18.58 3.22
C ILE A 96 10.99 17.26 2.54
N ALA A 97 11.89 16.29 2.65
CA ALA A 97 11.68 14.91 2.20
C ALA A 97 10.97 14.09 3.28
N LEU A 98 11.43 14.19 4.54
CA LEU A 98 10.88 13.42 5.67
C LEU A 98 10.46 14.34 6.82
N ILE A 99 9.34 14.01 7.45
CA ILE A 99 8.98 14.49 8.78
C ILE A 99 8.98 13.27 9.69
N ALA A 100 9.97 13.14 10.57
CA ALA A 100 10.05 12.05 11.53
C ALA A 100 9.53 12.53 12.90
N THR A 101 8.56 11.82 13.45
CA THR A 101 7.97 12.10 14.76
C THR A 101 7.45 10.81 15.40
N GLY A 102 6.82 10.88 16.57
CA GLY A 102 6.25 9.72 17.24
C GLY A 102 5.58 10.09 18.56
N GLU A 103 5.23 9.09 19.36
CA GLU A 103 4.48 9.28 20.63
C GLU A 103 5.22 10.11 21.70
N HIS A 104 6.48 10.50 21.46
CA HIS A 104 7.27 11.36 22.34
C HIS A 104 7.26 12.84 21.93
N GLY A 105 6.65 13.19 20.79
CA GLY A 105 6.48 14.58 20.35
C GLY A 105 7.74 15.27 19.79
N CYS A 106 8.88 14.58 19.74
CA CYS A 106 10.07 15.10 19.05
C CYS A 106 9.84 15.09 17.54
N VAL A 107 9.76 16.26 16.91
CA VAL A 107 9.63 16.42 15.46
C VAL A 107 11.00 16.74 14.86
N GLU A 108 11.46 15.90 13.95
CA GLU A 108 12.61 16.13 13.08
C GLU A 108 12.13 16.32 11.64
N LYS A 109 12.66 17.34 10.95
CA LYS A 109 12.38 17.59 9.53
C LYS A 109 13.69 17.48 8.76
N ILE A 110 13.66 16.73 7.67
CA ILE A 110 14.85 16.39 6.88
C ILE A 110 14.59 16.80 5.44
N SER A 111 15.40 17.71 4.92
CA SER A 111 15.37 18.13 3.51
C SER A 111 15.83 17.02 2.56
N TYR A 112 15.57 17.17 1.26
CA TYR A 112 16.12 16.29 0.24
C TYR A 112 17.65 16.34 0.21
N ALA A 113 18.26 17.50 0.47
CA ALA A 113 19.71 17.65 0.63
C ALA A 113 20.26 16.87 1.84
N GLU A 114 19.62 16.97 3.01
CA GLU A 114 20.03 16.25 4.23
C GLU A 114 19.78 14.74 4.09
N LEU A 115 18.66 14.32 3.51
CA LEU A 115 18.34 12.91 3.24
C LEU A 115 19.43 12.27 2.36
N TYR A 116 19.89 12.98 1.32
CA TYR A 116 21.00 12.53 0.49
C TYR A 116 22.28 12.38 1.32
N LYS A 117 22.62 13.36 2.18
CA LYS A 117 23.83 13.33 3.01
C LYS A 117 23.82 12.22 4.07
N GLU A 118 22.69 11.98 4.73
CA GLU A 118 22.54 10.83 5.63
C GLU A 118 22.64 9.50 4.85
N ALA A 119 22.02 9.41 3.67
CA ALA A 119 22.08 8.20 2.83
C ALA A 119 23.50 7.89 2.31
N GLU A 120 24.33 8.90 2.03
CA GLU A 120 25.75 8.72 1.70
C GLU A 120 26.51 8.03 2.83
N LEU A 121 26.32 8.47 4.08
CA LEU A 121 26.99 7.89 5.24
C LEU A 121 26.57 6.42 5.47
N TYR A 122 25.28 6.13 5.34
CA TYR A 122 24.79 4.75 5.42
C TYR A 122 25.38 3.91 4.28
N ALA A 123 25.28 4.35 3.02
CA ALA A 123 25.79 3.62 1.86
C ALA A 123 27.30 3.34 1.97
N ALA A 124 28.08 4.32 2.44
CA ALA A 124 29.50 4.16 2.71
C ALA A 124 29.76 3.10 3.81
N ALA A 125 29.02 3.14 4.93
CA ALA A 125 29.17 2.17 6.01
C ALA A 125 28.80 0.74 5.58
N PHE A 126 27.68 0.56 4.86
CA PHE A 126 27.28 -0.74 4.31
C PHE A 126 28.28 -1.27 3.28
N ARG A 127 28.83 -0.42 2.39
CA ARG A 127 29.90 -0.80 1.45
C ARG A 127 31.20 -1.16 2.17
N LYS A 128 31.63 -0.39 3.18
CA LYS A 128 32.85 -0.65 3.97
C LYS A 128 32.75 -1.95 4.76
N PHE A 129 31.57 -2.25 5.31
CA PHE A 129 31.29 -3.53 5.95
C PHE A 129 31.35 -4.71 4.97
N GLY A 130 31.13 -4.47 3.67
CA GLY A 130 31.26 -5.47 2.62
C GLY A 130 29.93 -6.01 2.08
N LEU A 131 28.84 -5.23 2.18
CA LEU A 131 27.59 -5.52 1.46
C LEU A 131 27.82 -5.42 -0.06
N LYS A 132 27.25 -6.36 -0.81
CA LYS A 132 27.35 -6.50 -2.27
C LYS A 132 25.98 -6.64 -2.92
N LYS A 133 25.93 -6.49 -4.25
CA LYS A 133 24.74 -6.77 -5.04
C LYS A 133 24.21 -8.19 -4.76
N GLY A 134 22.92 -8.30 -4.47
CA GLY A 134 22.25 -9.57 -4.15
C GLY A 134 22.29 -9.99 -2.68
N ASP A 135 23.13 -9.36 -1.83
CA ASP A 135 23.09 -9.61 -0.39
C ASP A 135 21.74 -9.13 0.20
N VAL A 136 21.17 -9.92 1.10
CA VAL A 136 19.91 -9.58 1.77
C VAL A 136 20.16 -8.89 3.11
N VAL A 137 19.48 -7.76 3.32
CA VAL A 137 19.38 -7.06 4.60
C VAL A 137 17.94 -7.14 5.12
N THR A 138 17.77 -7.75 6.28
CA THR A 138 16.47 -7.81 6.96
C THR A 138 16.29 -6.66 7.94
N CYS A 139 15.05 -6.22 8.15
CA CYS A 139 14.73 -5.14 9.07
C CYS A 139 13.49 -5.43 9.93
N GLN A 140 13.58 -5.15 11.23
CA GLN A 140 12.44 -5.16 12.17
C GLN A 140 12.41 -3.84 12.94
N MET A 141 11.55 -2.91 12.51
CA MET A 141 11.51 -1.55 13.06
C MET A 141 10.11 -0.94 12.94
N SER A 142 9.80 0.03 13.80
CA SER A 142 8.69 0.97 13.60
C SER A 142 8.94 1.90 12.41
N ASN A 143 7.97 2.76 12.08
CA ASN A 143 8.08 3.66 10.93
C ASN A 143 8.99 4.86 11.24
N ARG A 144 10.30 4.68 11.08
CA ARG A 144 11.34 5.67 11.41
C ARG A 144 12.31 5.94 10.26
N LYS A 145 13.08 7.04 10.36
CA LYS A 145 14.04 7.47 9.32
C LYS A 145 15.16 6.48 9.08
N GLU A 146 15.63 5.78 10.11
CA GLU A 146 16.76 4.85 10.02
C GLU A 146 16.42 3.62 9.15
N ALA A 147 15.14 3.24 9.09
CA ALA A 147 14.66 2.21 8.16
C ALA A 147 14.65 2.71 6.70
N ILE A 148 14.30 3.98 6.46
CA ILE A 148 14.33 4.60 5.13
C ILE A 148 15.79 4.70 4.65
N LEU A 149 16.69 5.23 5.49
CA LEU A 149 18.11 5.37 5.19
C LEU A 149 18.81 4.03 4.97
N GLY A 150 18.49 3.02 5.81
CA GLY A 150 18.94 1.65 5.61
C GLY A 150 18.48 1.07 4.27
N MET A 151 17.21 1.24 3.91
CA MET A 151 16.65 0.76 2.64
C MET A 151 17.29 1.44 1.43
N ILE A 152 17.46 2.77 1.46
CA ILE A 152 18.13 3.54 0.40
C ILE A 152 19.58 3.09 0.26
N ALA A 153 20.33 2.95 1.36
CA ALA A 153 21.72 2.49 1.31
C ALA A 153 21.85 1.07 0.74
N VAL A 154 21.05 0.12 1.21
CA VAL A 154 21.05 -1.28 0.74
C VAL A 154 20.72 -1.35 -0.76
N THR A 155 19.68 -0.65 -1.20
CA THR A 155 19.24 -0.69 -2.59
C THR A 155 20.16 0.10 -3.53
N SER A 156 20.91 1.10 -3.04
CA SER A 156 22.00 1.75 -3.80
C SER A 156 23.15 0.80 -4.15
N ILE A 157 23.35 -0.24 -3.34
CA ILE A 157 24.39 -1.28 -3.51
C ILE A 157 23.88 -2.43 -4.39
N GLY A 158 22.59 -2.42 -4.77
CA GLY A 158 21.93 -3.55 -5.41
C GLY A 158 21.66 -4.71 -4.45
N GLY A 159 21.69 -4.45 -3.15
CA GLY A 159 21.24 -5.38 -2.12
C GLY A 159 19.71 -5.42 -2.02
N ILE A 160 19.19 -6.44 -1.35
CA ILE A 160 17.76 -6.75 -1.26
C ILE A 160 17.27 -6.43 0.15
N TRP A 161 16.19 -5.65 0.27
CA TRP A 161 15.60 -5.29 1.56
C TRP A 161 14.40 -6.16 1.91
N ALA A 162 14.34 -6.66 3.16
CA ALA A 162 13.28 -7.55 3.62
C ALA A 162 12.75 -7.14 5.01
N GLY A 163 11.49 -6.71 5.10
CA GLY A 163 10.91 -6.21 6.35
C GLY A 163 10.10 -7.25 7.14
N ALA A 164 10.12 -7.15 8.47
CA ALA A 164 9.16 -7.76 9.38
C ALA A 164 8.59 -6.72 10.36
N LEU A 165 7.32 -6.88 10.73
CA LEU A 165 6.62 -5.93 11.59
C LEU A 165 7.25 -5.86 12.98
N PRO A 166 7.35 -4.67 13.59
CA PRO A 166 8.09 -4.46 14.84
C PRO A 166 7.62 -5.37 15.97
N LEU A 167 6.31 -5.58 16.07
CA LEU A 167 5.68 -6.33 17.18
C LEU A 167 5.44 -7.82 16.88
N LEU A 168 5.98 -8.36 15.78
CA LEU A 168 6.00 -9.81 15.60
C LEU A 168 6.92 -10.45 16.65
N GLY A 169 6.48 -11.57 17.23
CA GLY A 169 7.32 -12.40 18.10
C GLY A 169 8.46 -13.07 17.33
N ALA A 170 9.57 -13.36 18.01
CA ALA A 170 10.81 -13.86 17.41
C ALA A 170 10.60 -15.04 16.44
N LYS A 171 9.92 -16.12 16.85
CA LYS A 171 9.55 -17.23 15.97
C LYS A 171 8.85 -16.82 14.65
N ALA A 172 7.99 -15.80 14.68
CA ALA A 172 7.31 -15.32 13.48
C ALA A 172 8.23 -14.48 12.56
N VAL A 173 9.27 -13.87 13.13
CA VAL A 173 10.34 -13.16 12.39
C VAL A 173 11.33 -14.16 11.80
N LEU A 174 11.78 -15.14 12.58
CA LEU A 174 12.60 -16.28 12.15
C LEU A 174 12.00 -17.00 10.94
N ASN A 175 10.71 -17.39 11.04
CA ASN A 175 9.96 -18.03 9.95
C ASN A 175 9.92 -17.22 8.63
N ARG A 176 10.25 -15.92 8.67
CA ARG A 176 10.39 -15.07 7.49
C ARG A 176 11.86 -15.01 7.06
N PHE A 177 12.73 -14.56 7.95
CA PHE A 177 14.13 -14.27 7.63
C PHE A 177 14.94 -15.51 7.24
N GLN A 178 14.62 -16.69 7.78
CA GLN A 178 15.24 -17.96 7.36
C GLN A 178 14.98 -18.32 5.88
N GLN A 179 13.99 -17.71 5.22
CA GLN A 179 13.72 -17.95 3.79
C GLN A 179 14.62 -17.13 2.85
N VAL A 180 15.36 -16.16 3.37
CA VAL A 180 16.15 -15.20 2.58
C VAL A 180 17.61 -15.08 3.04
N ASP A 181 18.04 -15.91 3.98
CA ASP A 181 19.42 -16.04 4.47
C ASP A 181 20.18 -14.71 4.64
N PRO A 182 19.69 -13.81 5.54
CA PRO A 182 20.17 -12.44 5.62
C PRO A 182 21.61 -12.35 6.12
N LYS A 183 22.37 -11.46 5.49
CA LYS A 183 23.74 -11.11 5.90
C LYS A 183 23.76 -10.09 7.03
N ILE A 184 22.80 -9.17 7.02
CA ILE A 184 22.66 -8.09 8.01
C ILE A 184 21.22 -8.03 8.52
N PHE A 185 21.05 -7.88 9.83
CA PHE A 185 19.77 -7.60 10.47
C PHE A 185 19.80 -6.21 11.11
N LEU A 186 18.96 -5.28 10.62
CA LEU A 186 18.75 -3.96 11.19
C LEU A 186 17.50 -3.98 12.10
N THR A 187 17.65 -3.57 13.34
CA THR A 187 16.57 -3.62 14.36
C THR A 187 16.67 -2.40 15.28
N ILE A 188 15.71 -2.21 16.17
CA ILE A 188 15.74 -1.17 17.21
C ILE A 188 15.79 -1.79 18.61
N ASP A 189 16.40 -1.13 19.59
CA ASP A 189 16.54 -1.67 20.95
C ASP A 189 15.23 -1.66 21.77
N GLN A 190 14.29 -0.77 21.44
CA GLN A 190 12.93 -0.70 21.99
C GLN A 190 11.93 -0.22 20.93
N VAL A 191 10.68 -0.67 21.03
CA VAL A 191 9.55 -0.14 20.23
C VAL A 191 8.55 0.57 21.15
N CYS A 192 7.99 1.70 20.72
CA CYS A 192 6.89 2.38 21.41
C CYS A 192 5.56 2.14 20.69
N GLN A 193 4.52 1.75 21.41
CA GLN A 193 3.14 1.75 20.91
C GLN A 193 2.16 1.98 22.07
N ASP A 194 1.17 2.85 21.87
CA ASP A 194 0.11 3.15 22.84
C ASP A 194 0.68 3.56 24.21
N LYS A 195 1.77 4.35 24.19
CA LYS A 195 2.58 4.82 25.32
C LYS A 195 3.30 3.71 26.11
N LYS A 196 3.34 2.47 25.59
CA LYS A 196 4.08 1.34 26.16
C LYS A 196 5.38 1.13 25.39
N ARG A 197 6.47 0.87 26.11
CA ARG A 197 7.76 0.48 25.55
C ARG A 197 7.91 -1.04 25.63
N GLU A 198 8.20 -1.69 24.51
CA GLU A 198 8.60 -3.10 24.47
C GLU A 198 10.12 -3.19 24.34
N ASP A 199 10.76 -3.96 25.22
CA ASP A 199 12.19 -4.26 25.10
C ASP A 199 12.41 -5.32 24.02
N MET A 200 13.17 -4.94 22.99
CA MET A 200 13.46 -5.81 21.86
C MET A 200 14.70 -6.67 22.05
N LEU A 201 15.62 -6.34 22.98
CA LEU A 201 16.92 -7.05 23.09
C LEU A 201 16.77 -8.58 23.34
N PRO A 202 15.87 -9.06 24.22
CA PRO A 202 15.65 -10.51 24.39
C PRO A 202 15.14 -11.19 23.11
N LYS A 203 14.25 -10.50 22.38
CA LYS A 203 13.67 -10.98 21.12
C LYS A 203 14.72 -11.01 19.99
N ILE A 204 15.56 -9.97 19.91
CA ILE A 204 16.67 -9.89 18.96
C ILE A 204 17.63 -11.05 19.20
N LYS A 205 17.98 -11.35 20.46
CA LYS A 205 18.82 -12.50 20.79
C LYS A 205 18.25 -13.82 20.23
N GLU A 206 16.99 -14.15 20.55
CA GLU A 206 16.30 -15.34 20.02
C GLU A 206 16.30 -15.40 18.48
N ILE A 207 16.07 -14.26 17.81
CA ILE A 207 16.12 -14.16 16.34
C ILE A 207 17.54 -14.42 15.81
N THR A 208 18.57 -13.89 16.45
CA THR A 208 19.96 -14.03 15.96
C THR A 208 20.52 -15.43 16.17
N GLU A 209 20.07 -16.15 17.21
CA GLU A 209 20.43 -17.56 17.43
C GLU A 209 19.88 -18.49 16.34
N GLY A 210 18.75 -18.12 15.71
CA GLY A 210 18.13 -18.87 14.61
C GLY A 210 18.53 -18.45 13.19
N LEU A 211 19.50 -17.54 13.02
CA LEU A 211 19.94 -17.00 11.73
C LEU A 211 21.48 -17.09 11.58
N PRO A 212 22.02 -18.29 11.22
CA PRO A 212 23.47 -18.53 11.20
C PRO A 212 24.24 -17.73 10.13
N SER A 213 23.55 -17.20 9.12
CA SER A 213 24.09 -16.36 8.03
C SER A 213 24.41 -14.91 8.45
N LEU A 214 23.96 -14.45 9.63
CA LEU A 214 24.15 -13.06 10.05
C LEU A 214 25.61 -12.74 10.36
N GLU A 215 26.23 -11.97 9.48
CA GLU A 215 27.55 -11.36 9.69
C GLU A 215 27.47 -10.08 10.55
N LYS A 216 26.30 -9.42 10.61
CA LYS A 216 26.10 -8.19 11.40
C LYS A 216 24.66 -8.04 11.93
N VAL A 217 24.55 -7.58 13.17
CA VAL A 217 23.29 -7.08 13.75
C VAL A 217 23.48 -5.61 14.09
N ILE A 218 22.65 -4.74 13.52
CA ILE A 218 22.72 -3.29 13.72
C ILE A 218 21.51 -2.90 14.56
N ILE A 219 21.77 -2.35 15.76
CA ILE A 219 20.73 -1.97 16.71
C ILE A 219 20.62 -0.44 16.72
N VAL A 220 19.50 0.08 16.23
CA VAL A 220 19.14 1.50 16.30
C VAL A 220 18.83 1.87 17.74
N GLU A 221 19.38 3.00 18.17
CA GLU A 221 19.10 3.64 19.44
C GLU A 221 17.70 4.30 19.46
N SER A 222 16.78 3.77 20.28
CA SER A 222 15.47 4.41 20.48
C SER A 222 15.55 5.72 21.29
N ASN A 223 16.59 5.90 22.11
CA ASN A 223 16.79 7.07 22.96
C ASN A 223 18.26 7.22 23.43
N GLU A 224 18.58 8.33 24.10
CA GLU A 224 19.93 8.65 24.60
C GLU A 224 20.56 7.57 25.51
N LYS A 225 19.74 6.81 26.24
CA LYS A 225 20.22 5.75 27.15
C LYS A 225 20.43 4.40 26.45
N SER A 226 20.06 4.25 25.18
CA SER A 226 20.22 2.99 24.44
C SER A 226 21.68 2.54 24.37
N GLN A 227 22.62 3.47 24.17
CA GLN A 227 24.07 3.21 24.13
C GLN A 227 24.65 2.61 25.44
N SER A 228 23.99 2.79 26.59
CA SER A 228 24.43 2.18 27.87
C SER A 228 23.85 0.79 28.12
N ARG A 229 23.07 0.24 27.19
CA ARG A 229 22.42 -1.08 27.34
C ARG A 229 23.37 -2.19 26.92
N ASP A 230 23.39 -3.28 27.67
CA ASP A 230 24.20 -4.45 27.33
C ASP A 230 23.63 -5.19 26.11
N ILE A 231 24.42 -5.24 25.04
CA ILE A 231 24.15 -6.01 23.82
C ILE A 231 25.15 -7.16 23.61
N SER A 232 26.08 -7.39 24.56
CA SER A 232 27.14 -8.40 24.44
C SER A 232 26.60 -9.83 24.28
N GLY A 233 25.41 -10.09 24.82
CA GLY A 233 24.68 -11.35 24.63
C GLY A 233 24.07 -11.57 23.24
N ILE A 234 24.19 -10.60 22.32
CA ILE A 234 23.71 -10.66 20.93
C ILE A 234 24.94 -10.75 20.01
N LYS A 235 25.14 -11.89 19.36
CA LYS A 235 26.30 -12.16 18.50
C LYS A 235 26.34 -11.16 17.32
N ASN A 236 27.55 -10.73 16.95
CA ASN A 236 27.82 -9.83 15.82
C ASN A 236 27.09 -8.47 15.92
N SER A 237 26.64 -8.05 17.11
CA SER A 237 25.89 -6.81 17.30
C SER A 237 26.79 -5.56 17.43
N CYS A 238 26.23 -4.43 17.03
CA CYS A 238 26.70 -3.09 17.38
C CYS A 238 25.53 -2.09 17.30
N PHE A 239 25.67 -0.93 17.94
CA PHE A 239 24.72 0.16 17.73
C PHE A 239 24.89 0.80 16.35
N LEU A 240 23.82 1.43 15.83
CA LEU A 240 23.84 2.09 14.52
C LEU A 240 24.89 3.20 14.47
N LYS A 241 25.00 4.03 15.51
CA LYS A 241 26.00 5.12 15.56
C LYS A 241 27.44 4.62 15.40
N ASP A 242 27.76 3.46 15.96
CA ASP A 242 29.09 2.86 15.83
C ASP A 242 29.28 2.19 14.46
N PHE A 243 28.23 1.58 13.90
CA PHE A 243 28.24 1.05 12.54
C PHE A 243 28.50 2.15 11.49
N LEU A 244 27.84 3.31 11.62
CA LEU A 244 27.98 4.41 10.66
C LEU A 244 29.39 5.01 10.63
N ARG A 245 30.18 4.89 11.71
CA ARG A 245 31.61 5.30 11.69
C ARG A 245 32.44 4.57 10.65
N LEU A 246 32.04 3.36 10.23
CA LEU A 246 32.70 2.63 9.15
C LEU A 246 32.62 3.37 7.79
N GLY A 247 31.61 4.23 7.60
CA GLY A 247 31.42 5.02 6.39
C GLY A 247 32.27 6.29 6.32
N VAL A 248 33.01 6.63 7.37
CA VAL A 248 33.87 7.82 7.45
C VAL A 248 35.33 7.41 7.21
N ASN A 249 36.00 8.10 6.32
CA ASN A 249 37.44 7.92 6.05
C ASN A 249 38.30 8.56 7.15
N GLU A 250 39.60 8.26 7.15
CA GLU A 250 40.56 8.79 8.13
C GLU A 250 40.69 10.32 8.11
N ASP A 251 40.42 10.95 6.96
CA ASP A 251 40.38 12.41 6.77
C ASP A 251 39.03 13.05 7.17
N GLY A 252 38.08 12.25 7.67
CA GLY A 252 36.72 12.70 8.00
C GLY A 252 35.76 12.77 6.81
N SER A 253 36.21 12.46 5.58
CA SER A 253 35.35 12.46 4.40
C SER A 253 34.40 11.26 4.36
N VAL A 254 33.24 11.45 3.73
CA VAL A 254 32.29 10.37 3.41
C VAL A 254 32.30 10.16 1.90
N PRO A 255 32.57 8.94 1.39
CA PRO A 255 32.49 8.64 -0.04
C PRO A 255 31.13 9.00 -0.64
N GLN A 256 31.14 9.59 -1.83
CA GLN A 256 29.91 9.82 -2.61
C GLN A 256 29.20 8.49 -2.89
N ILE A 257 27.87 8.49 -2.80
CA ILE A 257 27.06 7.30 -3.07
C ILE A 257 27.23 6.83 -4.51
N GLN A 258 27.56 5.56 -4.67
CA GLN A 258 27.60 4.87 -5.96
C GLN A 258 26.33 4.04 -6.11
N PHE A 259 25.66 4.17 -7.26
CA PHE A 259 24.41 3.47 -7.56
C PHE A 259 24.67 2.28 -8.48
N GLU A 260 24.53 1.07 -7.93
CA GLU A 260 24.68 -0.19 -8.67
C GLU A 260 23.56 -0.31 -9.72
N GLN A 261 23.93 -0.38 -10.99
CA GLN A 261 22.98 -0.35 -12.11
C GLN A 261 22.45 -1.75 -12.40
N ILE A 262 21.24 -2.02 -11.92
CA ILE A 262 20.62 -3.35 -11.94
C ILE A 262 19.52 -3.44 -12.99
N SER A 263 19.16 -4.65 -13.40
CA SER A 263 18.08 -4.87 -14.39
C SER A 263 16.72 -4.52 -13.79
N PHE A 264 15.72 -4.19 -14.62
CA PHE A 264 14.36 -3.88 -14.18
C PHE A 264 13.72 -4.96 -13.28
N SER A 265 14.04 -6.23 -13.56
CA SER A 265 13.58 -7.41 -12.80
C SER A 265 14.53 -7.85 -11.68
N ASP A 266 15.72 -7.25 -11.53
CA ASP A 266 16.65 -7.62 -10.45
C ASP A 266 16.00 -7.27 -9.09
N PRO A 267 16.05 -8.15 -8.08
CA PRO A 267 15.31 -8.02 -6.83
C PRO A 267 15.77 -6.81 -6.00
N VAL A 268 14.81 -6.10 -5.41
CA VAL A 268 15.04 -5.02 -4.42
C VAL A 268 14.27 -5.21 -3.12
N PHE A 269 13.10 -5.85 -3.16
CA PHE A 269 12.28 -6.09 -1.97
C PHE A 269 11.83 -7.54 -1.83
N VAL A 270 11.80 -8.02 -0.59
CA VAL A 270 11.02 -9.20 -0.17
C VAL A 270 9.92 -8.78 0.79
N SER A 271 8.67 -9.04 0.40
CA SER A 271 7.46 -8.80 1.19
C SER A 271 6.85 -10.14 1.64
N TYR A 272 6.36 -10.25 2.88
CA TYR A 272 5.80 -11.50 3.39
C TYR A 272 4.28 -11.46 3.50
N THR A 273 3.61 -12.45 2.90
CA THR A 273 2.15 -12.64 3.06
C THR A 273 1.82 -13.79 4.01
N SER A 274 0.72 -13.65 4.76
CA SER A 274 0.17 -14.73 5.58
C SER A 274 -0.41 -15.84 4.71
N GLY A 275 0.31 -16.95 4.60
CA GLY A 275 -0.21 -18.18 4.00
C GLY A 275 -1.35 -18.76 4.83
N THR A 276 -2.37 -19.33 4.17
CA THR A 276 -3.50 -19.99 4.85
C THR A 276 -3.17 -21.39 5.37
N THR A 277 -2.04 -21.97 4.96
CA THR A 277 -1.71 -23.41 5.16
C THR A 277 -0.21 -23.70 5.36
N GLY A 278 0.61 -22.72 5.76
CA GLY A 278 2.05 -22.95 5.95
C GLY A 278 2.84 -21.72 6.40
N LEU A 279 4.16 -21.74 6.18
CA LEU A 279 5.05 -20.59 6.42
C LEU A 279 4.60 -19.36 5.60
N PRO A 280 4.92 -18.12 6.06
CA PRO A 280 4.66 -16.92 5.28
C PRO A 280 5.32 -17.00 3.91
N LYS A 281 4.67 -16.54 2.84
CA LYS A 281 5.26 -16.59 1.50
C LYS A 281 6.12 -15.35 1.26
N ALA A 282 7.41 -15.54 0.98
CA ALA A 282 8.31 -14.51 0.48
C ALA A 282 7.95 -14.13 -0.96
N LEU A 283 7.41 -12.93 -1.16
CA LEU A 283 7.14 -12.34 -2.46
C LEU A 283 8.30 -11.40 -2.84
N VAL A 284 8.92 -11.65 -3.99
CA VAL A 284 10.05 -10.87 -4.49
C VAL A 284 9.54 -9.80 -5.46
N HIS A 285 10.00 -8.57 -5.28
CA HIS A 285 9.77 -7.46 -6.20
C HIS A 285 11.11 -6.95 -6.76
N GLY A 286 11.23 -6.87 -8.07
CA GLY A 286 12.33 -6.16 -8.73
C GLY A 286 12.12 -4.65 -8.81
N VAL A 287 13.13 -3.88 -9.23
CA VAL A 287 13.08 -2.39 -9.28
C VAL A 287 11.81 -1.86 -9.93
N GLY A 288 11.31 -2.58 -10.94
CA GLY A 288 10.09 -2.25 -11.66
C GLY A 288 8.83 -2.02 -10.83
N TYR A 289 8.78 -2.44 -9.55
CA TYR A 289 7.67 -2.12 -8.65
C TYR A 289 7.45 -0.59 -8.50
N LEU A 290 8.48 0.24 -8.70
CA LEU A 290 8.38 1.69 -8.59
C LEU A 290 7.38 2.29 -9.61
N PHE A 291 7.17 1.62 -10.75
CA PHE A 291 6.32 2.10 -11.84
C PHE A 291 4.82 2.05 -11.51
N PRO A 292 4.23 0.94 -11.05
CA PRO A 292 2.85 0.94 -10.56
C PRO A 292 2.68 1.83 -9.32
N VAL A 293 3.69 1.96 -8.46
CA VAL A 293 3.64 2.92 -7.33
C VAL A 293 3.55 4.36 -7.87
N TYR A 294 4.40 4.74 -8.82
CA TYR A 294 4.34 6.08 -9.43
C TYR A 294 3.00 6.33 -10.14
N ARG A 295 2.50 5.36 -10.92
CA ARG A 295 1.16 5.43 -11.54
C ARG A 295 0.07 5.69 -10.49
N ASP A 296 0.06 4.92 -9.40
CA ASP A 296 -1.01 4.98 -8.41
C ASP A 296 -0.96 6.28 -7.61
N PHE A 297 0.22 6.70 -7.18
CA PHE A 297 0.35 7.89 -6.34
C PHE A 297 0.34 9.20 -7.12
N GLU A 298 1.03 9.28 -8.25
CA GLU A 298 1.01 10.50 -9.08
C GLU A 298 -0.30 10.63 -9.85
N LEU A 299 -0.70 9.61 -10.63
CA LEU A 299 -1.84 9.75 -11.54
C LEU A 299 -3.20 9.55 -10.84
N HIS A 300 -3.32 8.56 -9.95
CA HIS A 300 -4.61 8.24 -9.32
C HIS A 300 -4.86 8.97 -8.00
N PHE A 301 -3.81 9.31 -7.24
CA PHE A 301 -3.91 10.13 -6.02
C PHE A 301 -3.50 11.59 -6.20
N ASP A 302 -3.12 12.02 -7.42
CA ASP A 302 -2.79 13.43 -7.75
C ASP A 302 -1.66 14.02 -6.88
N THR A 303 -0.68 13.17 -6.52
CA THR A 303 0.51 13.58 -5.75
C THR A 303 1.38 14.54 -6.55
N ASP A 304 1.99 15.49 -5.85
CA ASP A 304 2.99 16.43 -6.37
C ASP A 304 4.10 16.72 -5.34
N ARG A 305 5.02 17.64 -5.67
CA ARG A 305 6.13 18.06 -4.79
C ARG A 305 5.71 18.96 -3.61
N ASP A 306 4.44 19.35 -3.53
CA ASP A 306 3.88 20.12 -2.41
C ASP A 306 3.02 19.22 -1.49
N SER A 307 2.83 17.96 -1.89
CA SER A 307 2.08 16.96 -1.14
C SER A 307 2.86 16.42 0.06
N VAL A 308 2.22 16.43 1.23
CA VAL A 308 2.64 15.74 2.45
C VAL A 308 1.79 14.49 2.66
N TRP A 309 2.42 13.32 2.70
CA TRP A 309 1.79 11.99 2.85
C TRP A 309 2.01 11.41 4.24
N TYR A 310 0.95 10.88 4.86
CA TYR A 310 1.04 10.05 6.07
C TYR A 310 0.46 8.65 5.86
N SER A 311 1.15 7.65 6.40
CA SER A 311 0.68 6.27 6.49
C SER A 311 1.16 5.64 7.80
N MET A 312 0.29 4.93 8.51
CA MET A 312 0.67 4.17 9.70
C MET A 312 1.49 2.91 9.41
N SER A 313 1.80 2.63 8.14
CA SER A 313 2.45 1.39 7.72
C SER A 313 3.86 1.29 8.32
N PRO A 314 4.17 0.31 9.18
CA PRO A 314 5.53 0.09 9.66
C PRO A 314 6.31 -0.81 8.69
N VAL A 315 7.61 -0.95 8.91
CA VAL A 315 8.49 -1.83 8.13
C VAL A 315 7.91 -3.25 8.09
N GLY A 316 7.92 -3.88 6.91
CA GLY A 316 7.40 -5.23 6.69
C GLY A 316 5.95 -5.32 6.20
N TRP A 317 5.23 -4.20 6.07
CA TRP A 317 4.09 -4.13 5.15
C TRP A 317 4.53 -3.70 3.75
N ALA A 318 3.97 -4.31 2.71
CA ALA A 318 4.20 -3.88 1.33
C ALA A 318 3.79 -2.42 1.09
N THR A 319 2.81 -1.90 1.85
CA THR A 319 2.46 -0.48 1.83
C THR A 319 3.59 0.42 2.32
N TRP A 320 4.40 0.01 3.31
CA TRP A 320 5.58 0.79 3.72
C TRP A 320 6.59 0.93 2.58
N ASN A 321 6.80 -0.12 1.77
CA ASN A 321 7.61 -0.01 0.54
C ASN A 321 7.02 1.03 -0.41
N CYS A 322 5.70 1.07 -0.61
CA CYS A 322 5.05 2.09 -1.45
C CYS A 322 5.21 3.52 -0.89
N PHE A 323 4.92 3.73 0.41
CA PHE A 323 4.98 5.07 1.03
C PHE A 323 6.42 5.61 1.14
N SER A 324 7.39 4.75 1.47
CA SER A 324 8.82 5.11 1.42
C SER A 324 9.31 5.43 0.00
N SER A 325 8.63 4.92 -1.04
CA SER A 325 8.97 5.21 -2.43
C SER A 325 8.45 6.55 -2.94
N LEU A 326 7.56 7.25 -2.20
CA LEU A 326 7.03 8.55 -2.61
C LEU A 326 8.08 9.67 -2.59
N ILE A 327 9.23 9.40 -1.99
CA ILE A 327 10.44 10.22 -2.12
C ILE A 327 10.81 10.38 -3.62
N PHE A 328 10.50 9.40 -4.48
CA PHE A 328 10.64 9.51 -5.95
C PHE A 328 9.80 10.62 -6.60
N THR A 329 8.62 10.96 -6.05
CA THR A 329 7.79 12.05 -6.60
C THR A 329 8.26 13.43 -6.15
N GLY A 330 9.16 13.50 -5.15
CA GLY A 330 9.60 14.75 -4.55
C GLY A 330 8.63 15.29 -3.49
N SER A 331 7.66 14.48 -3.07
CA SER A 331 6.70 14.74 -1.98
C SER A 331 7.34 14.58 -0.60
N THR A 332 6.66 15.04 0.46
CA THR A 332 7.10 14.84 1.86
C THR A 332 6.45 13.60 2.45
N VAL A 333 7.23 12.71 3.07
CA VAL A 333 6.73 11.51 3.76
C VAL A 333 6.81 11.70 5.28
N LEU A 334 5.66 11.62 5.96
CA LEU A 334 5.61 11.65 7.42
C LEU A 334 5.74 10.24 8.00
N LEU A 335 6.76 10.07 8.84
CA LEU A 335 7.11 8.86 9.56
C LEU A 335 6.67 9.04 11.02
N PHE A 336 5.87 8.11 11.54
CA PHE A 336 5.37 8.16 12.91
C PHE A 336 5.78 6.90 13.68
N ASP A 337 6.62 7.07 14.69
CA ASP A 337 7.04 6.02 15.62
C ASP A 337 5.96 5.79 16.70
N GLY A 338 5.08 4.82 16.43
CA GLY A 338 3.97 4.41 17.29
C GLY A 338 2.60 4.54 16.62
N SER A 339 1.57 4.91 17.38
CA SER A 339 0.18 5.05 16.93
C SER A 339 -0.41 6.41 17.31
N PRO A 340 -0.66 7.35 16.35
CA PRO A 340 -1.15 8.69 16.69
C PRO A 340 -2.65 8.73 17.02
N TYR A 341 -3.42 7.72 16.59
CA TYR A 341 -4.87 7.80 16.50
C TYR A 341 -5.61 7.99 17.82
N PHE A 342 -5.03 7.52 18.93
CA PHE A 342 -5.72 7.42 20.21
C PHE A 342 -4.92 8.00 21.38
N LEU A 343 -3.87 8.80 21.10
CA LEU A 343 -3.03 9.40 22.15
C LEU A 343 -3.78 10.45 22.98
N THR A 344 -4.63 11.23 22.31
CA THR A 344 -5.68 12.13 22.85
C THR A 344 -6.88 12.13 21.89
N PRO A 345 -8.03 12.72 22.24
CA PRO A 345 -9.18 12.86 21.32
C PRO A 345 -8.92 13.67 20.05
N THR A 346 -7.88 14.52 20.03
CA THR A 346 -7.57 15.43 18.92
C THR A 346 -6.26 15.12 18.21
N TYR A 347 -5.33 14.39 18.83
CA TYR A 347 -3.92 14.32 18.42
C TYR A 347 -3.71 13.99 16.92
N PHE A 348 -4.46 13.05 16.37
CA PHE A 348 -4.35 12.71 14.93
C PHE A 348 -4.81 13.85 14.01
N TRP A 349 -5.79 14.63 14.42
CA TRP A 349 -6.25 15.83 13.71
C TRP A 349 -5.27 16.99 13.89
N ASP A 350 -4.72 17.16 15.10
CA ASP A 350 -3.68 18.14 15.40
C ASP A 350 -2.43 17.88 14.51
N LEU A 351 -2.00 16.61 14.39
CA LEU A 351 -0.89 16.17 13.53
C LEU A 351 -1.11 16.50 12.03
N ILE A 352 -2.35 16.36 11.54
CA ILE A 352 -2.71 16.70 10.16
C ILE A 352 -2.61 18.21 9.91
N ASP A 353 -3.07 19.04 10.85
CA ASP A 353 -3.05 20.50 10.71
C ASP A 353 -1.62 21.06 10.90
N GLU A 354 -0.88 20.61 11.93
CA GLU A 354 0.48 21.05 12.25
C GLU A 354 1.48 20.80 11.11
N HIS A 355 1.37 19.65 10.44
CA HIS A 355 2.29 19.24 9.38
C HIS A 355 1.72 19.44 7.98
N ASN A 356 0.59 20.13 7.84
CA ASN A 356 -0.11 20.36 6.58
C ASN A 356 -0.32 19.08 5.76
N ILE A 357 -0.65 17.96 6.43
CA ILE A 357 -0.78 16.65 5.79
C ILE A 357 -1.86 16.75 4.72
N SER A 358 -1.49 16.47 3.47
CA SER A 358 -2.38 16.55 2.30
C SER A 358 -3.09 15.23 2.01
N HIS A 359 -2.40 14.12 2.30
CA HIS A 359 -2.84 12.78 1.96
C HIS A 359 -2.58 11.83 3.12
N VAL A 360 -3.54 10.96 3.39
CA VAL A 360 -3.57 10.08 4.57
C VAL A 360 -4.05 8.70 4.17
N PHE A 361 -3.29 7.67 4.56
CA PHE A 361 -3.67 6.27 4.37
C PHE A 361 -3.84 5.60 5.74
N ILE A 362 -5.09 5.37 6.12
CA ILE A 362 -5.45 4.76 7.41
C ILE A 362 -6.49 3.65 7.19
N PRO A 363 -6.45 2.54 7.95
CA PRO A 363 -7.44 1.46 7.85
C PRO A 363 -8.85 1.94 8.19
N SER A 364 -9.87 1.39 7.53
CA SER A 364 -11.28 1.70 7.84
C SER A 364 -11.64 1.40 9.31
N SER A 365 -11.02 0.39 9.93
CA SER A 365 -11.20 0.07 11.35
C SER A 365 -10.73 1.18 12.29
N VAL A 366 -9.77 2.01 11.87
CA VAL A 366 -9.34 3.21 12.62
C VAL A 366 -10.41 4.29 12.51
N VAL A 367 -10.99 4.49 11.32
CA VAL A 367 -12.10 5.44 11.10
C VAL A 367 -13.32 5.05 11.96
N ASP A 368 -13.72 3.77 11.92
CA ASP A 368 -14.83 3.25 12.74
C ASP A 368 -14.58 3.47 14.24
N GLU A 369 -13.34 3.35 14.69
CA GLU A 369 -12.98 3.52 16.10
C GLU A 369 -12.90 4.99 16.53
N LEU A 370 -12.37 5.88 15.68
CA LEU A 370 -12.45 7.34 15.87
C LEU A 370 -13.91 7.80 15.97
N GLN A 371 -14.79 7.28 15.11
CA GLN A 371 -16.22 7.57 15.16
C GLN A 371 -16.87 7.07 16.46
N LYS A 372 -16.61 5.82 16.88
CA LYS A 372 -17.13 5.26 18.15
C LYS A 372 -16.70 6.07 19.37
N ARG A 373 -15.48 6.60 19.37
CA ARG A 373 -14.93 7.44 20.45
C ARG A 373 -15.34 8.90 20.37
N ASN A 374 -16.07 9.30 19.32
CA ASN A 374 -16.41 10.68 19.00
C ASN A 374 -15.16 11.59 18.88
N TYR A 375 -14.06 11.05 18.36
CA TYR A 375 -12.81 11.78 18.12
C TYR A 375 -12.92 12.49 16.76
N VAL A 376 -13.69 13.58 16.75
CA VAL A 376 -13.98 14.38 15.55
C VAL A 376 -13.01 15.55 15.40
N PRO A 377 -12.69 15.98 14.17
CA PRO A 377 -11.84 17.15 13.95
C PRO A 377 -12.53 18.44 14.37
N SER A 378 -11.75 19.41 14.85
CA SER A 378 -12.24 20.75 15.21
C SER A 378 -12.66 21.54 13.97
N SER A 379 -13.73 22.32 14.09
CA SER A 379 -14.21 23.23 13.03
C SER A 379 -13.22 24.34 12.66
N LYS A 380 -12.11 24.48 13.40
CA LYS A 380 -11.03 25.45 13.14
C LYS A 380 -9.85 24.87 12.34
N MET A 381 -9.78 23.55 12.13
CA MET A 381 -8.65 22.88 11.48
C MET A 381 -8.75 22.98 9.95
N GLY A 382 -8.01 23.90 9.36
CA GLY A 382 -8.14 24.27 7.95
C GLY A 382 -7.62 23.19 6.99
N GLN A 383 -6.56 22.47 7.34
CA GLN A 383 -6.05 21.39 6.52
C GLN A 383 -6.89 20.12 6.70
N VAL A 384 -7.31 19.83 7.93
CA VAL A 384 -8.16 18.67 8.22
C VAL A 384 -9.48 18.75 7.47
N GLN A 385 -10.05 19.94 7.22
CA GLN A 385 -11.25 20.06 6.39
C GLN A 385 -11.02 19.63 4.93
N LYS A 386 -9.88 19.97 4.33
CA LYS A 386 -9.54 19.53 2.95
C LYS A 386 -9.34 18.01 2.91
N VAL A 387 -8.62 17.47 3.89
CA VAL A 387 -8.37 16.02 4.03
C VAL A 387 -9.65 15.23 4.30
N TRP A 388 -10.51 15.71 5.20
CA TRP A 388 -11.75 15.05 5.62
C TRP A 388 -12.81 15.09 4.52
N GLN A 389 -12.88 16.18 3.75
CA GLN A 389 -13.65 16.21 2.49
C GLN A 389 -13.20 15.07 1.56
N GLY A 390 -11.89 14.76 1.51
CA GLY A 390 -11.34 13.58 0.83
C GLY A 390 -11.63 12.23 1.51
N PHE A 391 -11.64 12.17 2.84
CA PHE A 391 -11.83 10.92 3.59
C PHE A 391 -13.27 10.37 3.52
N CYS A 392 -14.26 11.27 3.52
CA CYS A 392 -15.65 10.91 3.25
C CYS A 392 -15.88 10.34 1.83
N MET A 393 -14.92 10.47 0.90
CA MET A 393 -15.04 9.97 -0.47
C MET A 393 -14.74 8.47 -0.59
N TYR A 394 -13.92 7.91 0.31
CA TYR A 394 -13.55 6.48 0.29
C TYR A 394 -14.24 5.64 1.37
N GLY A 395 -14.49 6.21 2.56
CA GLY A 395 -15.04 5.47 3.71
C GLY A 395 -16.49 4.96 3.55
N LEU A 396 -17.30 5.56 2.67
CA LEU A 396 -18.71 5.20 2.51
C LEU A 396 -18.97 3.93 1.68
N SER A 397 -17.95 3.35 1.04
CA SER A 397 -18.09 2.12 0.23
C SER A 397 -18.22 0.83 1.06
N ALA A 398 -17.78 0.84 2.34
CA ALA A 398 -17.72 -0.36 3.17
C ALA A 398 -19.03 -0.73 3.91
N GLN A 399 -19.89 0.26 4.21
CA GLN A 399 -21.05 0.04 5.10
C GLN A 399 -22.35 -0.42 4.39
N ALA A 400 -22.41 -0.41 3.05
CA ALA A 400 -23.57 -0.92 2.30
C ALA A 400 -23.61 -2.47 2.17
N GLY A 401 -22.57 -3.19 2.61
CA GLY A 401 -22.39 -4.62 2.34
C GLY A 401 -22.89 -5.60 3.42
N THR A 402 -23.13 -5.15 4.65
CA THR A 402 -23.30 -6.06 5.82
C THR A 402 -24.75 -6.33 6.21
N ALA A 403 -25.71 -5.46 5.88
CA ALA A 403 -27.11 -5.62 6.26
C ALA A 403 -27.92 -6.64 5.41
N ARG A 404 -27.46 -7.01 4.21
CA ARG A 404 -28.17 -7.95 3.30
C ARG A 404 -27.64 -9.39 3.25
N ARG A 405 -26.57 -9.72 4.00
CA ARG A 405 -25.95 -11.07 3.95
C ARG A 405 -26.67 -12.18 4.74
N LYS A 406 -27.79 -11.89 5.45
CA LYS A 406 -28.51 -12.90 6.25
C LYS A 406 -29.76 -13.52 5.61
N THR A 407 -30.19 -13.08 4.42
CA THR A 407 -31.35 -13.66 3.70
C THR A 407 -31.01 -14.29 2.34
N ALA A 408 -29.76 -14.20 1.88
CA ALA A 408 -29.30 -14.76 0.60
C ALA A 408 -28.49 -16.07 0.74
N ALA A 409 -28.58 -16.77 1.88
CA ALA A 409 -27.82 -18.00 2.16
C ALA A 409 -28.62 -19.30 1.95
N ALA A 410 -29.93 -19.22 1.66
CA ALA A 410 -30.82 -20.38 1.54
C ALA A 410 -31.07 -20.85 0.09
N ALA A 411 -30.67 -20.05 -0.91
CA ALA A 411 -30.88 -20.37 -2.32
C ALA A 411 -29.67 -19.93 -3.15
N PHE A 412 -28.67 -20.81 -3.28
CA PHE A 412 -27.71 -20.92 -4.41
C PHE A 412 -26.67 -22.01 -4.09
N LYS A 413 -27.08 -23.29 -4.23
CA LYS A 413 -26.13 -24.40 -4.44
C LYS A 413 -26.12 -24.71 -5.93
N GLY A 414 -24.99 -24.44 -6.60
CA GLY A 414 -24.76 -24.83 -7.99
C GLY A 414 -24.67 -23.68 -8.99
N ALA A 415 -23.53 -23.00 -9.02
CA ALA A 415 -22.91 -22.43 -10.22
C ALA A 415 -21.51 -21.92 -9.84
N ALA A 416 -20.50 -22.21 -10.67
CA ALA A 416 -19.16 -21.65 -10.53
C ALA A 416 -18.85 -20.71 -11.70
N ARG A 417 -17.92 -19.77 -11.45
CA ARG A 417 -17.26 -18.82 -12.38
C ARG A 417 -17.88 -17.42 -12.55
N SER A 418 -16.96 -16.50 -12.89
CA SER A 418 -17.08 -15.08 -13.23
C SER A 418 -17.79 -14.16 -12.22
N GLN A 419 -17.00 -13.38 -11.48
CA GLN A 419 -17.43 -12.09 -10.91
C GLN A 419 -16.83 -10.95 -11.75
N ASN A 420 -17.58 -10.48 -12.74
CA ASN A 420 -17.44 -9.10 -13.23
C ASN A 420 -18.52 -8.27 -12.52
N ALA A 421 -18.11 -7.22 -11.81
CA ALA A 421 -19.04 -6.37 -11.07
C ALA A 421 -19.41 -5.12 -11.87
N PHE A 422 -20.58 -5.13 -12.51
CA PHE A 422 -21.28 -3.92 -12.94
C PHE A 422 -22.36 -3.56 -11.90
N GLY A 423 -22.34 -2.33 -11.40
CA GLY A 423 -23.31 -1.82 -10.44
C GLY A 423 -24.30 -0.84 -11.09
N THR A 424 -25.58 -1.17 -11.08
CA THR A 424 -26.66 -0.30 -11.61
C THR A 424 -27.25 0.58 -10.49
N TYR A 425 -27.54 1.84 -10.80
CA TYR A 425 -28.07 2.84 -9.87
C TYR A 425 -29.53 2.60 -9.46
N PHE A 426 -29.87 3.01 -8.24
CA PHE A 426 -31.23 3.44 -7.86
C PHE A 426 -31.16 4.64 -6.90
N SER A 427 -32.04 5.61 -7.11
CA SER A 427 -32.13 6.85 -6.33
C SER A 427 -33.11 6.75 -5.16
N MET A 428 -32.88 7.53 -4.10
CA MET A 428 -33.91 7.95 -3.16
C MET A 428 -33.81 9.47 -2.95
N GLU A 429 -34.87 10.19 -3.33
CA GLU A 429 -35.03 11.60 -2.96
C GLU A 429 -35.25 11.72 -1.44
N VAL A 430 -34.60 12.70 -0.81
CA VAL A 430 -35.06 13.25 0.46
C VAL A 430 -35.86 14.51 0.13
N LYS A 431 -37.18 14.45 0.33
CA LYS A 431 -38.05 15.63 0.18
C LYS A 431 -37.94 16.52 1.41
N GLU A 432 -37.46 17.75 1.23
CA GLU A 432 -37.77 18.81 2.18
C GLU A 432 -39.23 19.24 2.04
N SER A 433 -39.95 19.32 3.15
CA SER A 433 -41.31 19.82 3.19
C SER A 433 -41.35 21.34 3.22
N LYS A 434 -41.78 21.96 2.11
CA LYS A 434 -42.28 23.34 2.11
C LYS A 434 -43.64 23.38 1.41
N GLU A 435 -44.69 23.64 2.18
CA GLU A 435 -46.00 23.97 1.63
C GLU A 435 -45.97 25.37 1.03
N LYS A 436 -46.43 25.51 -0.23
CA LYS A 436 -47.28 26.64 -0.71
C LYS A 436 -47.73 26.43 -2.16
N GLN A 437 -49.02 26.12 -2.30
CA GLN A 437 -50.00 26.38 -3.38
C GLN A 437 -49.65 26.22 -4.89
N PRO A 438 -50.65 25.89 -5.75
CA PRO A 438 -50.42 25.48 -7.13
C PRO A 438 -50.57 26.60 -8.18
N VAL A 439 -49.81 26.52 -9.27
CA VAL A 439 -50.08 27.23 -10.55
C VAL A 439 -49.87 26.26 -11.72
N VAL A 440 -50.60 26.50 -12.82
CA VAL A 440 -50.87 25.54 -13.91
C VAL A 440 -50.05 25.83 -15.18
N SER A 441 -49.86 24.80 -16.02
CA SER A 441 -49.70 24.81 -17.50
C SER A 441 -48.32 24.44 -18.10
N GLY A 442 -48.34 23.87 -19.32
CA GLY A 442 -47.21 23.92 -20.27
C GLY A 442 -46.47 22.60 -20.60
N ARG A 443 -46.91 21.90 -21.67
CA ARG A 443 -46.09 20.98 -22.49
C ARG A 443 -45.35 21.79 -23.59
N PRO A 444 -44.41 21.26 -24.42
CA PRO A 444 -44.12 19.83 -24.72
C PRO A 444 -42.63 19.41 -24.74
N ALA A 445 -42.41 18.13 -25.09
CA ALA A 445 -41.12 17.45 -25.12
C ALA A 445 -40.35 17.61 -26.44
N THR A 446 -39.04 17.34 -26.39
CA THR A 446 -38.19 17.07 -27.57
C THR A 446 -37.63 15.66 -27.47
N LYS A 447 -37.92 14.79 -28.45
CA LYS A 447 -37.30 13.47 -28.59
C LYS A 447 -35.97 13.59 -29.32
N LEU A 448 -34.94 12.90 -28.84
CA LEU A 448 -33.74 12.58 -29.61
C LEU A 448 -33.46 11.08 -29.49
N SER A 449 -33.53 10.39 -30.63
CA SER A 449 -33.38 8.95 -30.74
C SER A 449 -31.98 8.58 -31.23
N ILE A 450 -31.24 7.78 -30.48
CA ILE A 450 -29.97 7.20 -30.91
C ILE A 450 -30.17 5.73 -31.28
N LYS A 451 -29.73 5.35 -32.48
CA LYS A 451 -29.81 3.97 -33.00
C LYS A 451 -28.80 3.06 -32.28
N ARG A 452 -29.19 1.82 -31.96
CA ARG A 452 -28.26 0.75 -31.59
C ARG A 452 -27.77 0.01 -32.86
N PRO A 453 -26.48 -0.38 -32.95
CA PRO A 453 -26.02 -1.39 -33.89
C PRO A 453 -26.57 -2.79 -33.56
N GLN A 454 -26.47 -3.70 -34.53
CA GLN A 454 -27.23 -4.95 -34.58
C GLN A 454 -26.61 -6.10 -33.78
N THR A 455 -27.47 -6.97 -33.24
CA THR A 455 -27.10 -8.30 -32.74
C THR A 455 -26.77 -9.25 -33.89
N TYR A 456 -25.63 -9.95 -33.79
CA TYR A 456 -25.34 -11.07 -34.70
C TYR A 456 -26.09 -12.34 -34.28
N LYS A 457 -26.46 -13.14 -35.29
CA LYS A 457 -27.36 -14.30 -35.16
C LYS A 457 -26.72 -15.52 -34.48
N GLN A 458 -27.57 -16.34 -33.87
CA GLN A 458 -27.27 -17.74 -33.62
C GLN A 458 -27.01 -18.49 -34.93
N MET A 459 -25.92 -19.25 -34.95
CA MET A 459 -25.83 -20.57 -35.57
C MET A 459 -25.50 -21.52 -34.42
N GLY A 460 -26.05 -22.72 -34.28
CA GLY A 460 -26.60 -23.63 -35.27
C GLY A 460 -25.97 -24.98 -34.93
N ALA A 461 -26.70 -25.85 -34.24
CA ALA A 461 -26.15 -27.09 -33.70
C ALA A 461 -25.79 -28.09 -34.82
N GLY A 462 -24.70 -28.83 -34.63
CA GLY A 462 -24.29 -29.94 -35.47
C GLY A 462 -23.59 -31.00 -34.62
N ASP A 463 -24.08 -32.23 -34.67
CA ASP A 463 -23.62 -33.36 -33.85
C ASP A 463 -22.28 -33.94 -34.33
N GLY A 464 -21.47 -34.46 -33.40
CA GLY A 464 -20.24 -35.21 -33.73
C GLY A 464 -19.42 -35.59 -32.47
N PRO A 465 -18.90 -36.83 -32.32
CA PRO A 465 -18.61 -37.39 -30.98
C PRO A 465 -17.12 -37.56 -30.60
N HIS A 466 -16.91 -38.10 -29.40
CA HIS A 466 -15.64 -38.41 -28.69
C HIS A 466 -15.02 -37.20 -27.92
N ALA A 467 -14.51 -37.33 -26.69
CA ALA A 467 -14.33 -38.50 -25.82
C ALA A 467 -14.42 -38.14 -24.31
N GLY A 468 -14.46 -39.18 -23.47
CA GLY A 468 -13.77 -39.17 -22.16
C GLY A 468 -14.68 -39.04 -20.94
N LYS A 469 -14.66 -40.03 -20.04
CA LYS A 469 -15.62 -40.16 -18.94
C LYS A 469 -14.88 -40.57 -17.65
N TRP A 470 -15.26 -39.95 -16.52
CA TRP A 470 -14.89 -40.27 -15.12
C TRP A 470 -13.45 -40.02 -14.66
N TYR A 471 -13.30 -39.32 -13.52
CA TYR A 471 -13.10 -39.96 -12.20
C TYR A 471 -13.19 -38.90 -11.09
N PHE A 472 -13.99 -39.13 -10.06
CA PHE A 472 -13.66 -38.74 -8.67
C PHE A 472 -14.52 -39.56 -7.70
N LYS A 473 -13.88 -40.22 -6.73
CA LYS A 473 -14.52 -41.10 -5.73
C LYS A 473 -14.34 -40.50 -4.33
N ALA A 474 -15.33 -40.78 -3.48
CA ALA A 474 -15.55 -40.22 -2.15
C ALA A 474 -14.35 -40.12 -1.20
N ALA A 475 -14.40 -39.08 -0.35
CA ALA A 475 -13.91 -39.12 1.03
C ALA A 475 -14.81 -38.22 1.92
N GLN A 476 -15.73 -38.83 2.67
CA GLN A 476 -16.55 -38.11 3.66
C GLN A 476 -17.03 -39.05 4.77
N ARG A 477 -16.46 -38.92 5.98
CA ARG A 477 -17.04 -39.18 7.33
C ARG A 477 -15.95 -39.57 8.34
N GLN A 478 -15.76 -38.72 9.35
CA GLN A 478 -15.57 -39.15 10.74
C GLN A 478 -15.79 -37.94 11.68
N ILE A 479 -16.93 -37.91 12.36
CA ILE A 479 -17.13 -37.21 13.64
C ILE A 479 -17.98 -38.15 14.50
N LEU A 480 -17.45 -38.54 15.66
CA LEU A 480 -18.15 -39.33 16.69
C LEU A 480 -18.67 -38.39 17.79
N GLN A 481 -19.74 -38.81 18.47
CA GLN A 481 -20.44 -38.03 19.51
C GLN A 481 -19.89 -38.28 20.93
N VAL A 482 -19.81 -37.20 21.74
CA VAL A 482 -19.97 -37.10 23.22
C VAL A 482 -20.40 -35.63 23.52
N GLY A 483 -21.22 -35.25 24.50
CA GLY A 483 -22.11 -36.03 25.38
C GLY A 483 -22.51 -35.29 26.68
N GLY A 484 -23.58 -34.47 26.65
CA GLY A 484 -24.10 -33.71 27.82
C GLY A 484 -23.47 -32.31 28.01
N THR A 485 -24.07 -31.31 28.70
CA THR A 485 -25.36 -31.19 29.43
C THR A 485 -25.81 -29.70 29.54
N GLU A 486 -27.13 -29.47 29.62
CA GLU A 486 -27.89 -28.26 30.08
C GLU A 486 -27.71 -26.84 29.47
N PRO A 487 -28.83 -26.14 29.16
CA PRO A 487 -28.91 -24.69 28.96
C PRO A 487 -29.66 -23.94 30.10
N LYS A 488 -29.28 -22.70 30.42
CA LYS A 488 -30.05 -21.81 31.34
C LYS A 488 -30.66 -20.59 30.63
N GLN A 489 -32.01 -20.63 30.57
CA GLN A 489 -33.02 -19.56 30.71
C GLN A 489 -32.72 -18.09 30.32
N VAL A 490 -33.49 -17.52 29.37
CA VAL A 490 -34.64 -16.55 29.57
C VAL A 490 -34.14 -15.09 29.64
N SER A 491 -34.64 -14.13 28.83
CA SER A 491 -36.03 -13.67 28.81
C SER A 491 -36.60 -13.18 27.46
N ASN A 492 -37.93 -13.29 27.33
CA ASN A 492 -38.73 -12.72 26.25
C ASN A 492 -39.23 -11.31 26.61
N LEU A 493 -39.48 -10.48 25.60
CA LEU A 493 -40.64 -9.58 25.60
C LEU A 493 -41.20 -9.43 24.16
N VAL A 494 -42.52 -9.29 24.04
CA VAL A 494 -43.30 -9.36 22.79
C VAL A 494 -44.34 -8.22 22.76
N LEU A 495 -44.93 -7.97 21.57
CA LEU A 495 -46.11 -7.13 21.21
C LEU A 495 -45.79 -5.79 20.49
N TRP A 496 -46.48 -5.39 19.40
CA TRP A 496 -47.37 -6.15 18.49
C TRP A 496 -47.53 -5.48 17.09
N CYS A 497 -48.28 -6.14 16.21
CA CYS A 497 -48.47 -5.88 14.77
C CYS A 497 -49.02 -4.51 14.33
N LYS A 498 -48.73 -4.14 13.06
CA LYS A 498 -49.79 -4.01 12.04
C LYS A 498 -49.31 -4.21 10.61
N CYS A 499 -49.99 -5.11 9.89
CA CYS A 499 -49.76 -5.39 8.47
C CYS A 499 -50.82 -4.66 7.61
N LYS A 500 -50.46 -4.22 6.41
CA LYS A 500 -51.39 -3.90 5.31
C LYS A 500 -50.85 -4.52 4.02
N SER A 501 -51.76 -5.03 3.21
CA SER A 501 -51.49 -6.06 2.20
C SER A 501 -51.84 -5.63 0.78
N LEU A 502 -51.03 -6.11 -0.18
CA LEU A 502 -51.35 -6.39 -1.60
C LEU A 502 -51.59 -5.19 -2.56
N PRO A 503 -51.53 -5.40 -3.90
CA PRO A 503 -51.21 -6.64 -4.63
C PRO A 503 -50.02 -6.57 -5.61
N ILE A 504 -49.54 -7.77 -5.98
CA ILE A 504 -48.65 -8.03 -7.12
C ILE A 504 -49.42 -7.88 -8.44
N LYS A 505 -48.78 -7.34 -9.49
CA LYS A 505 -49.17 -7.58 -10.89
C LYS A 505 -48.05 -8.31 -11.61
N LEU A 506 -48.31 -9.57 -11.94
CA LEU A 506 -47.58 -10.31 -12.97
C LEU A 506 -48.20 -9.96 -14.33
N TYR A 507 -47.36 -9.72 -15.33
CA TYR A 507 -47.69 -9.98 -16.73
C TYR A 507 -46.64 -10.99 -17.22
N GLY A 508 -47.12 -12.03 -17.91
CA GLY A 508 -46.29 -13.13 -18.43
C GLY A 508 -45.83 -12.91 -19.86
#